data_AF-H2C607-F1
#
_entry.id   AF-H2C607-F1
#
_cell.length_a   1.000
_cell.length_b   1.000
_cell.length_c   1.000
_cell.angle_alpha   90.00
_cell.angle_beta   90.00
_cell.angle_gamma   90.00
#
_symmetry.space_group_name_H-M   'P 1'
#
loop_
_entity.id
_entity.type
_entity.pdbx_description
1 polymer ?
#
loop_
_entity_poly.entity_id
_entity_poly.type
_entity_poly.pdbx_seq_one_letter_code
_entity_poly.pdbx_strand_id
1 'polypeptide(L)'
;MHTVRVVFGLQGDEGLLNLLYEVVRGIGNKNYDIEVETDLLYDLSSPTLEIDGRKIVLEYYDENEAKEQLRRLLRGENVMQGTPKLRMHSKDGILSDGVWAS
;
A
#
# COMPACT_ATOMS: atom_id res chain seq x y z
N MET A 1 15.70 -1.61 -15.68
CA MET A 1 14.43 -2.26 -15.34
C MET A 1 14.31 -2.13 -13.84
N HIS A 2 13.24 -1.51 -13.33
CA HIS A 2 13.08 -1.34 -11.89
C HIS A 2 12.24 -2.49 -11.38
N THR A 3 12.75 -3.23 -10.40
CA THR A 3 11.99 -4.30 -9.76
C THR A 3 11.28 -3.72 -8.55
N VAL A 4 9.97 -3.93 -8.50
CA VAL A 4 9.10 -3.55 -7.39
C VAL A 4 8.58 -4.84 -6.78
N ARG A 5 9.03 -5.16 -5.57
CA ARG A 5 8.56 -6.34 -4.85
C ARG A 5 7.54 -5.93 -3.81
N VAL A 6 6.41 -6.62 -3.79
CA VAL A 6 5.37 -6.48 -2.77
C VAL A 6 5.40 -7.73 -1.90
N VAL A 7 5.67 -7.55 -0.61
CA VAL A 7 5.75 -8.63 0.37
C VAL A 7 4.60 -8.47 1.37
N PHE A 8 3.83 -9.53 1.59
CA PHE A 8 2.78 -9.52 2.61
C PHE A 8 2.56 -10.88 3.25
N GLY A 9 1.99 -10.84 4.46
CA GLY A 9 1.65 -12.02 5.23
C GLY A 9 0.21 -12.50 5.03
N LEU A 10 -0.28 -13.23 6.03
CA LEU A 10 -1.64 -13.80 6.03
C LEU A 10 -2.76 -12.75 5.95
N GLN A 11 -2.46 -11.48 6.24
CA GLN A 11 -3.42 -10.37 6.15
C GLN A 11 -3.63 -9.88 4.70
N GLY A 12 -2.84 -10.38 3.75
CA GLY A 12 -2.92 -10.01 2.34
C GLY A 12 -2.21 -8.68 2.03
N ASP A 13 -2.37 -8.21 0.79
CA ASP A 13 -1.73 -6.99 0.28
C ASP A 13 -2.50 -5.71 0.59
N GLU A 14 -3.68 -5.82 1.22
CA GLU A 14 -4.55 -4.69 1.59
C GLU A 14 -4.89 -3.73 0.43
N GLY A 15 -4.90 -4.24 -0.81
CA GLY A 15 -5.16 -3.45 -2.02
C GLY A 15 -3.94 -2.67 -2.53
N LEU A 16 -2.76 -2.84 -1.94
CA LEU A 16 -1.52 -2.23 -2.39
C LEU A 16 -1.18 -2.62 -3.83
N LEU A 17 -1.42 -3.88 -4.23
CA LEU A 17 -1.16 -4.31 -5.61
C LEU A 17 -2.03 -3.54 -6.61
N ASN A 18 -3.31 -3.36 -6.30
CA ASN A 18 -4.22 -2.60 -7.16
C ASN A 18 -3.73 -1.16 -7.34
N LEU A 19 -3.35 -0.50 -6.25
CA LEU A 19 -2.80 0.86 -6.29
C LEU A 19 -1.52 0.95 -7.10
N LEU A 20 -0.62 -0.03 -6.91
CA LEU A 20 0.63 -0.10 -7.65
C LEU A 20 0.38 -0.25 -9.15
N TYR A 21 -0.52 -1.14 -9.57
CA TYR A 21 -0.88 -1.34 -10.97
C TYR A 21 -1.45 -0.06 -11.61
N GLU A 22 -2.35 0.64 -10.92
CA GLU A 22 -2.92 1.90 -11.41
C GLU A 22 -1.85 2.97 -11.60
N VAL A 23 -0.95 3.11 -10.63
CA VAL A 23 0.13 4.09 -10.68
C VAL A 23 1.12 3.76 -11.80
N VAL A 24 1.56 2.50 -11.90
CA VAL A 24 2.49 2.05 -12.95
C VAL A 24 1.89 2.27 -14.34
N ARG A 25 0.61 1.95 -14.54
CA ARG A 25 -0.11 2.20 -15.79
C ARG A 25 -0.14 3.68 -16.15
N GLY A 26 -0.24 4.56 -15.16
CA GLY A 26 -0.27 6.01 -15.34
C GLY A 26 1.09 6.67 -15.63
N ILE A 27 2.22 6.03 -15.28
CA ILE A 27 3.55 6.64 -15.40
C ILE A 27 4.11 6.56 -16.84
N GLY A 28 3.73 5.55 -17.62
CA GLY A 28 4.16 5.39 -19.03
C GLY A 28 5.66 5.14 -19.23
N ASN A 29 6.01 4.33 -20.24
CA ASN A 29 7.39 4.13 -20.74
C ASN A 29 8.47 3.58 -19.78
N LYS A 30 8.11 3.10 -18.59
CA LYS A 30 9.04 2.40 -17.69
C LYS A 30 8.67 0.92 -17.60
N ASN A 31 9.63 0.05 -17.91
CA ASN A 31 9.52 -1.38 -17.65
C ASN A 31 9.76 -1.61 -16.16
N TYR A 32 8.67 -1.74 -15.42
CA TYR A 32 8.67 -2.24 -14.05
C TYR A 32 8.43 -3.74 -14.08
N ASP A 33 9.22 -4.46 -13.30
CA ASP A 33 8.96 -5.85 -12.98
C ASP A 33 8.28 -5.87 -11.61
N ILE A 34 7.09 -6.46 -11.52
CA ILE A 34 6.32 -6.51 -10.29
C ILE A 34 6.42 -7.92 -9.73
N GLU A 35 7.18 -8.07 -8.66
CA GLU A 35 7.31 -9.31 -7.92
C GLU A 35 6.33 -9.32 -6.76
N VAL A 36 5.65 -10.45 -6.57
CA VAL A 36 4.72 -10.63 -5.45
C VAL A 36 5.22 -11.79 -4.61
N GLU A 37 5.44 -11.53 -3.32
CA GLU A 37 5.90 -12.51 -2.36
C GLU A 37 4.91 -12.60 -1.20
N THR A 38 4.50 -13.82 -0.88
CA THR A 38 3.69 -14.09 0.30
C THR A 38 4.54 -14.83 1.31
N ASP A 39 4.76 -14.21 2.47
CA ASP A 39 5.55 -14.79 3.56
C ASP A 39 4.62 -15.17 4.73
N LEU A 40 4.55 -16.46 5.05
CA LEU A 40 3.68 -16.97 6.11
C LEU A 40 4.18 -16.60 7.52
N LEU A 41 5.45 -16.24 7.65
CA LEU A 41 6.10 -15.84 8.90
C LEU A 41 6.28 -14.32 8.98
N TYR A 42 5.64 -13.59 8.07
CA TYR A 42 5.72 -12.14 8.00
C TYR A 42 5.19 -11.48 9.27
N ASP A 43 6.02 -10.65 9.89
CA ASP A 43 5.84 -10.11 11.23
C ASP A 43 5.10 -8.76 11.27
N LEU A 44 4.86 -8.16 10.10
CA LEU A 44 4.12 -6.91 9.97
C LEU A 44 2.65 -7.16 9.63
N SER A 45 1.77 -6.35 10.20
CA SER A 45 0.35 -6.27 9.79
C SER A 45 0.16 -5.66 8.40
N SER A 46 1.22 -5.08 7.84
CA SER A 46 1.17 -4.18 6.71
C SER A 46 2.06 -4.71 5.59
N PRO A 47 1.60 -4.73 4.33
CA PRO A 47 2.44 -5.10 3.21
C PRO A 47 3.66 -4.17 3.11
N THR A 48 4.81 -4.72 2.75
CA THR A 48 6.03 -3.97 2.48
C THR A 48 6.23 -3.86 0.98
N LEU A 49 6.58 -2.67 0.54
CA LEU A 49 7.04 -2.39 -0.79
C LEU A 49 8.56 -2.31 -0.79
N GLU A 50 9.22 -3.08 -1.66
CA GLU A 50 10.65 -3.00 -1.90
C GLU A 50 10.90 -2.50 -3.33
N ILE A 51 11.57 -1.35 -3.46
CA ILE A 51 11.94 -0.77 -4.76
C ILE A 51 13.45 -0.59 -4.77
N ASP A 52 14.14 -1.21 -5.73
CA ASP A 52 15.59 -1.13 -5.89
C ASP A 52 16.36 -1.40 -4.57
N GLY A 53 15.88 -2.41 -3.80
CA GLY A 53 16.45 -2.81 -2.50
C GLY A 53 16.04 -1.97 -1.29
N ARG A 54 15.19 -0.94 -1.48
CA ARG A 54 14.67 -0.11 -0.39
C ARG A 54 13.32 -0.61 0.07
N LYS A 55 13.26 -1.11 1.31
CA LYS A 55 12.02 -1.57 1.97
C LYS A 55 11.27 -0.40 2.61
N ILE A 56 9.98 -0.29 2.29
CA ILE A 56 9.10 0.77 2.74
C ILE A 56 7.76 0.14 3.11
N VAL A 57 7.30 0.39 4.32
CA VAL A 57 5.90 0.18 4.68
C VAL A 57 5.15 1.46 4.30
N LEU A 58 4.14 1.32 3.44
CA LEU A 58 3.32 2.45 3.03
C LEU A 58 2.29 2.78 4.12
N GLU A 59 2.39 3.98 4.65
CA GLU A 59 1.41 4.56 5.57
C GLU A 59 0.73 5.74 4.90
N TYR A 60 -0.59 5.68 4.78
CA TYR A 60 -1.41 6.70 4.13
C TYR A 60 -2.78 6.79 4.81
N TYR A 61 -3.38 7.98 4.77
CA TYR A 61 -4.72 8.24 5.27
C TYR A 61 -5.81 7.87 4.26
N ASP A 62 -5.52 8.06 2.98
CA ASP A 62 -6.44 7.80 1.88
C ASP A 62 -5.74 7.30 0.62
N GLU A 63 -6.55 6.85 -0.33
CA GLU A 63 -6.08 6.27 -1.59
C GLU A 63 -5.31 7.25 -2.48
N ASN A 64 -5.65 8.53 -2.47
CA ASN A 64 -4.99 9.54 -3.28
C ASN A 64 -3.59 9.83 -2.74
N GLU A 65 -3.46 9.91 -1.42
CA GLU A 65 -2.16 10.01 -0.77
C GLU A 65 -1.29 8.78 -1.08
N ALA A 66 -1.86 7.57 -0.99
CA ALA A 66 -1.15 6.34 -1.34
C ALA A 66 -0.61 6.37 -2.78
N LYS A 67 -1.44 6.76 -3.74
CA LYS A 67 -1.06 6.89 -5.15
C LYS A 67 0.04 7.92 -5.35
N GLU A 68 -0.03 9.06 -4.64
CA GLU A 68 1.00 10.09 -4.76
C GLU A 68 2.32 9.63 -4.14
N GLN A 69 2.31 9.00 -2.97
CA GLN A 69 3.51 8.40 -2.37
C GLN A 69 4.12 7.36 -3.31
N LEU A 70 3.32 6.45 -3.87
CA LEU A 70 3.77 5.46 -4.85
C LEU A 70 4.41 6.10 -6.09
N ARG A 71 3.82 7.17 -6.64
CA ARG A 71 4.41 7.90 -7.79
C ARG A 71 5.78 8.46 -7.45
N ARG A 72 5.93 9.05 -6.27
CA ARG A 72 7.19 9.62 -5.78
C ARG A 72 8.24 8.52 -5.60
N LEU A 73 7.87 7.40 -4.98
CA LEU A 73 8.76 6.24 -4.82
C LEU A 73 9.23 5.67 -6.16
N LEU A 74 8.32 5.47 -7.11
CA LEU A 74 8.63 4.96 -8.45
C LEU A 74 9.45 5.95 -9.31
N ARG A 75 9.51 7.23 -8.91
CA ARG A 75 10.41 8.24 -9.48
C ARG A 75 11.77 8.30 -8.78
N GLY A 76 11.97 7.54 -7.70
CA GLY A 76 13.19 7.56 -6.88
C GLY A 76 13.24 8.72 -5.89
N GLU A 77 12.11 9.40 -5.66
CA GLU A 77 12.02 10.46 -4.67
C GLU A 77 11.88 9.89 -3.25
N ASN A 78 12.41 10.61 -2.26
CA ASN A 78 12.23 10.25 -0.87
C ASN A 78 10.80 10.59 -0.42
N VAL A 79 10.09 9.60 0.10
CA VAL A 79 8.85 9.80 0.84
C VAL A 79 9.19 9.89 2.33
N MET A 80 8.69 10.91 3.01
CA MET A 80 8.86 11.00 4.47
C MET A 80 8.10 9.85 5.11
N GLN A 81 8.82 8.91 5.71
CA GLN A 81 8.24 8.01 6.69
C GLN A 81 7.94 8.85 7.94
N GLY A 82 6.68 9.27 8.08
CA GLY A 82 6.21 9.87 9.31
C GLY A 82 6.31 8.87 10.46
N THR A 83 6.28 9.37 11.69
CA THR A 83 5.99 8.55 12.89
C THR A 83 4.79 7.65 12.60
N PRO A 84 4.80 6.36 12.99
CA PRO A 84 3.78 5.39 12.60
C PRO A 84 2.39 5.93 12.90
N LYS A 85 1.60 6.22 11.86
CA LYS A 85 0.27 6.79 12.03
C LYS A 85 -0.77 5.68 11.92
N LEU A 86 -1.63 5.62 12.94
CA LEU A 86 -2.75 4.69 13.05
C LEU A 86 -3.52 4.63 11.72
N ARG A 87 -3.50 3.46 11.11
CA ARG A 87 -4.31 3.15 9.92
C ARG A 87 -5.79 3.29 10.26
N MET A 88 -6.49 4.15 9.53
CA MET A 88 -7.95 4.08 9.49
C MET A 88 -8.31 2.87 8.64
N HIS A 89 -8.65 1.76 9.31
CA HIS A 89 -9.51 0.77 8.68
C HIS A 89 -10.76 1.52 8.24
N SER A 90 -11.00 1.61 6.92
CA SER A 90 -12.31 1.87 6.38
C SER A 90 -13.22 0.72 6.82
N LYS A 91 -13.71 0.77 8.06
CA LYS A 91 -14.96 0.13 8.38
C LYS A 91 -15.99 0.95 7.64
N ASP A 92 -16.42 0.44 6.49
CA ASP A 92 -17.74 0.73 5.98
C ASP A 92 -18.69 0.62 7.16
N GLY A 93 -19.14 1.78 7.63
CA GLY A 93 -20.18 1.90 8.62
C GLY A 93 -21.42 1.31 7.98
N ILE A 94 -21.66 0.02 8.24
CA ILE A 94 -22.99 -0.54 8.21
C ILE A 94 -23.79 0.31 9.19
N LEU A 95 -24.49 1.32 8.68
CA LEU A 95 -25.62 1.96 9.34
C LEU A 95 -26.70 0.88 9.47
N SER A 96 -26.53 0.00 10.45
CA SER A 96 -27.59 -0.91 10.89
C SER A 96 -28.52 -0.07 11.75
N ASP A 97 -29.75 0.09 11.29
CA ASP A 97 -30.87 0.72 11.98
C ASP A 97 -30.90 0.37 13.47
N GLY A 98 -30.42 1.31 14.28
CA GLY A 98 -30.61 1.29 15.72
C GLY A 98 -32.04 1.74 16.00
N VAL A 99 -32.93 0.78 16.20
CA VAL A 99 -34.23 0.94 16.83
C VAL A 99 -34.04 1.73 18.13
N TRP A 100 -34.57 2.96 18.18
CA TRP A 100 -34.71 3.70 19.42
C TRP A 100 -35.85 3.07 20.22
N ALA A 101 -35.49 2.21 21.17
CA ALA A 101 -36.39 1.86 22.27
C ALA A 101 -36.23 2.91 23.38
N SER A 102 -37.22 3.78 23.52
CA SER A 102 -37.54 4.54 24.75
C SER A 102 -39.03 4.79 24.78
#